data_AF-A0A7X6XWU1-F1
#
_entry.id   AF-A0A7X6XWU1-F1
#
_cell.length_a   1.000
_cell.length_b   1.000
_cell.length_c   1.000
_cell.angle_alpha   90.00
_cell.angle_beta   90.00
_cell.angle_gamma   90.00
#
_symmetry.space_group_name_H-M   'P 1'
#
loop_
_entity.id
_entity.type
_entity.pdbx_description
1 polymer ?
#
loop_
_entity_poly.entity_id
_entity_poly.type
_entity_poly.pdbx_seq_one_letter_code
_entity_poly.pdbx_strand_id
1 'polypeptide(L)'
;MGIDYDLVLTTYKNIKTKNKNIENDECNKDMRKQTGHKIKKEKDVGFKLKTPEHRKFLKYIAVAVLLVILIAVFLRFNKNTDYTDTNPEQPPNISEEHNQQAQVEEDVESVENGFQSQQEERSYVKLIEERESDTVYEVVGKDIDLEFKVISDRCWISVKSDNSQDYEGILVKGESRKFRANEVLYIRIGNPKVVSIVVNEEDLGVPGGDKPRNFTFQRRI
;
A
#
# COMPACT_ATOMS: atom_id res chain seq x y z
N MET A 1 -24.79 26.72 -34.92
CA MET A 1 -24.10 25.73 -35.78
C MET A 1 -24.32 24.36 -35.15
N GLY A 2 -25.04 23.47 -35.82
CA GLY A 2 -25.27 22.10 -35.34
C GLY A 2 -24.11 21.20 -35.74
N ILE A 3 -23.70 20.29 -34.85
CA ILE A 3 -22.70 19.29 -35.18
C ILE A 3 -23.36 18.26 -36.11
N ASP A 4 -22.73 17.99 -37.24
CA ASP A 4 -23.19 17.01 -38.22
C ASP A 4 -23.04 15.59 -37.65
N TYR A 5 -24.16 15.02 -37.21
CA TYR A 5 -24.22 13.70 -36.58
C TYR A 5 -23.81 12.57 -37.54
N ASP A 6 -24.02 12.73 -38.85
CA ASP A 6 -23.66 11.70 -39.83
C ASP A 6 -22.15 11.63 -40.02
N LEU A 7 -21.45 12.77 -39.95
CA LEU A 7 -19.98 12.81 -39.98
C LEU A 7 -19.36 12.11 -38.76
N VAL A 8 -19.97 12.26 -37.59
CA VAL A 8 -19.51 11.59 -36.35
C VAL A 8 -19.74 10.08 -36.43
N LEU A 9 -20.92 9.65 -36.90
CA LEU A 9 -21.27 8.24 -36.99
C LEU A 9 -20.44 7.49 -38.04
N THR A 10 -20.16 8.11 -39.18
CA THR A 10 -19.30 7.54 -40.22
C THR A 10 -17.86 7.39 -39.74
N THR A 11 -17.33 8.40 -39.06
CA THR A 11 -15.99 8.35 -38.47
C THR A 11 -15.87 7.23 -37.43
N TYR A 12 -16.87 7.08 -36.54
CA TYR A 12 -16.88 6.02 -35.54
C TYR A 12 -16.94 4.61 -36.15
N LYS A 13 -17.79 4.40 -37.17
CA LYS A 13 -17.90 3.10 -37.87
C LYS A 13 -16.60 2.73 -38.60
N ASN A 14 -15.93 3.70 -39.20
CA ASN A 14 -14.65 3.48 -39.89
C ASN A 14 -13.52 3.11 -38.92
N ILE A 15 -13.44 3.76 -37.75
CA ILE A 15 -12.44 3.42 -36.70
C ILE A 15 -12.69 2.01 -36.16
N LYS A 16 -13.95 1.65 -35.87
CA LYS A 16 -14.31 0.32 -35.35
C LYS A 16 -13.99 -0.80 -36.36
N THR A 17 -14.22 -0.56 -37.65
CA THR A 17 -13.94 -1.54 -38.71
C THR A 17 -12.44 -1.67 -38.96
N LYS A 18 -11.69 -0.56 -38.92
CA LYS A 18 -10.22 -0.57 -39.05
C LYS A 18 -9.55 -1.33 -37.91
N ASN A 19 -9.97 -1.14 -36.65
CA ASN A 19 -9.41 -1.88 -35.51
C ASN A 19 -9.73 -3.38 -35.56
N LYS A 20 -10.93 -3.78 -36.04
CA LYS A 20 -11.28 -5.19 -36.19
C LYS A 20 -10.45 -5.89 -37.28
N ASN A 21 -10.02 -5.18 -38.31
CA ASN A 21 -9.15 -5.76 -39.35
C ASN A 21 -7.69 -5.87 -38.86
N ILE A 22 -7.22 -4.92 -38.05
CA ILE A 22 -5.86 -4.94 -37.47
C ILE A 22 -5.69 -6.10 -36.46
N GLU A 23 -6.70 -6.39 -35.62
CA GLU A 23 -6.66 -7.56 -34.71
C GLU A 23 -6.65 -8.92 -35.44
N ASN A 24 -7.24 -8.98 -36.65
CA ASN A 24 -7.32 -10.22 -37.42
C ASN A 24 -6.07 -10.49 -38.29
N ASP A 25 -5.29 -9.44 -38.62
CA ASP A 25 -4.09 -9.57 -39.46
C ASP A 25 -2.80 -9.83 -38.67
N GLU A 26 -2.76 -9.54 -37.37
CA GLU A 26 -1.58 -9.80 -36.52
C GLU A 26 -1.60 -11.17 -35.81
N CYS A 27 -2.76 -11.81 -35.63
CA CYS A 27 -2.87 -13.15 -35.01
C CYS A 27 -2.73 -14.32 -36.01
N ASN A 28 -2.57 -14.06 -37.32
CA ASN A 28 -2.65 -15.09 -38.37
C ASN A 28 -1.39 -15.22 -39.25
N LYS A 29 -0.20 -14.84 -38.73
CA LYS A 29 1.08 -15.04 -39.43
C LYS A 29 1.97 -16.14 -38.87
N ASP A 30 1.73 -16.63 -37.65
CA ASP A 30 2.64 -17.59 -37.00
C ASP A 30 2.16 -19.06 -37.01
N MET A 31 1.00 -19.38 -37.60
CA MET A 31 0.46 -20.76 -37.66
C MET A 31 0.08 -21.24 -39.08
N ARG A 32 0.85 -20.87 -40.11
CA ARG A 32 0.68 -21.40 -41.48
C ARG A 32 1.90 -22.14 -42.03
N LYS A 33 2.56 -22.98 -41.23
CA LYS A 33 3.40 -24.07 -41.76
C LYS A 33 3.39 -25.27 -40.81
N GLN A 34 2.30 -26.02 -40.80
CA GLN A 34 2.36 -27.48 -40.77
C GLN A 34 0.98 -28.11 -40.91
N THR A 35 0.90 -29.01 -41.90
CA THR A 35 0.03 -30.19 -41.98
C THR A 35 -1.49 -29.97 -41.99
N GLY A 36 -2.04 -30.09 -43.21
CA GLY A 36 -3.45 -30.38 -43.41
C GLY A 36 -3.84 -31.72 -42.80
N HIS A 37 -4.96 -31.73 -42.09
CA HIS A 37 -5.71 -32.96 -41.86
C HIS A 37 -7.21 -32.65 -41.81
N LYS A 38 -7.98 -33.52 -42.46
CA LYS A 38 -9.43 -33.45 -42.68
C LYS A 38 -10.20 -33.28 -41.36
N ILE A 39 -11.10 -32.31 -41.30
CA ILE A 39 -12.13 -32.24 -40.26
C ILE A 39 -13.26 -33.21 -40.66
N LYS A 40 -13.37 -34.33 -39.93
CA LYS A 40 -14.58 -35.16 -39.87
C LYS A 40 -15.38 -34.77 -38.63
N LYS A 41 -16.70 -34.69 -38.81
CA LYS A 41 -17.72 -34.39 -37.82
C LYS A 41 -17.83 -35.46 -36.72
N GLU A 42 -18.38 -35.00 -35.59
CA GLU A 42 -19.29 -35.72 -34.67
C GLU A 42 -18.66 -36.64 -33.62
N LYS A 43 -18.84 -36.29 -32.33
CA LYS A 43 -19.74 -37.00 -31.38
C LYS A 43 -19.63 -36.46 -29.96
N ASP A 44 -20.78 -36.47 -29.29
CA ASP A 44 -20.98 -36.17 -27.88
C ASP A 44 -20.04 -36.96 -26.97
N VAL A 45 -19.43 -36.28 -26.00
CA VAL A 45 -18.79 -36.95 -24.87
C VAL A 45 -18.97 -36.13 -23.60
N GLY A 46 -19.74 -36.69 -22.67
CA GLY A 46 -20.05 -36.10 -21.38
C GLY A 46 -18.80 -35.72 -20.59
N PHE A 47 -18.86 -34.52 -20.02
CA PHE A 47 -17.82 -33.97 -19.16
C PHE A 47 -17.80 -34.74 -17.83
N LYS A 48 -17.03 -35.83 -17.76
CA LYS A 48 -16.67 -36.45 -16.48
C LYS A 48 -15.80 -35.48 -15.71
N LEU A 49 -16.39 -34.77 -14.74
CA LEU A 49 -15.65 -34.03 -13.72
C LEU A 49 -14.77 -35.03 -12.95
N LYS A 50 -13.47 -34.92 -13.19
CA LYS A 50 -12.41 -35.67 -12.52
C LYS A 50 -12.37 -35.21 -11.07
N THR A 51 -12.97 -35.97 -10.15
CA THR A 51 -12.84 -35.72 -8.71
C THR A 51 -11.38 -35.94 -8.30
N PRO A 52 -10.65 -34.92 -7.82
CA PRO A 52 -9.31 -35.12 -7.30
C PRO A 52 -9.36 -35.87 -5.95
N GLU A 53 -8.27 -36.53 -5.57
CA GLU A 53 -8.05 -37.28 -4.32
C GLU A 53 -8.15 -36.41 -3.03
N HIS A 54 -9.24 -35.70 -2.83
CA HIS A 54 -9.42 -34.76 -1.73
C HIS A 54 -9.70 -35.44 -0.38
N ARG A 55 -9.94 -36.76 -0.34
CA ARG A 55 -10.29 -37.47 0.92
C ARG A 55 -9.19 -37.41 1.99
N LYS A 56 -7.93 -37.23 1.59
CA LYS A 56 -6.82 -37.04 2.54
C LYS A 56 -6.76 -35.58 3.02
N PHE A 57 -6.92 -34.62 2.11
CA PHE A 57 -6.96 -33.18 2.43
C PHE A 57 -8.16 -32.78 3.30
N LEU A 58 -9.33 -33.39 3.11
CA LEU A 58 -10.53 -33.14 3.92
C LEU A 58 -10.33 -33.54 5.39
N LYS A 59 -9.49 -34.55 5.70
CA LYS A 59 -9.11 -34.91 7.08
C LYS A 59 -8.21 -33.85 7.71
N TYR A 60 -7.25 -33.31 6.97
CA TYR A 60 -6.36 -32.25 7.48
C TYR A 60 -7.12 -30.95 7.73
N ILE A 61 -8.10 -30.60 6.89
CA ILE A 61 -8.98 -29.44 7.11
C ILE A 61 -9.79 -29.62 8.41
N ALA A 62 -10.34 -30.81 8.66
CA ALA A 62 -11.08 -31.08 9.90
C ALA A 62 -10.19 -30.96 11.15
N VAL A 63 -8.94 -31.43 11.09
CA VAL A 63 -7.97 -31.30 12.19
C VAL A 63 -7.58 -29.84 12.42
N ALA A 64 -7.37 -29.06 11.36
CA ALA A 64 -7.05 -27.64 11.47
C ALA A 64 -8.18 -26.83 12.11
N VAL A 65 -9.44 -27.10 11.74
CA VAL A 65 -10.62 -26.47 12.35
C VAL A 65 -10.72 -26.82 13.84
N LEU A 66 -10.45 -28.06 14.22
CA LEU A 66 -10.46 -28.50 15.62
C LEU A 66 -9.37 -27.82 16.45
N LEU A 67 -8.17 -27.63 15.88
CA LEU A 67 -7.08 -26.86 16.52
C LEU A 67 -7.45 -25.39 16.73
N VAL A 68 -8.07 -24.74 15.75
CA VAL A 68 -8.51 -23.34 15.86
C VAL A 68 -9.56 -23.19 16.98
N ILE A 69 -10.50 -24.13 17.09
CA ILE A 69 -11.50 -24.15 18.16
C ILE A 69 -10.85 -24.32 19.53
N LEU A 70 -9.86 -25.23 19.66
CA LEU A 70 -9.12 -25.43 20.91
C LEU A 70 -8.33 -24.19 21.32
N ILE A 71 -7.68 -23.50 20.37
CA ILE A 71 -6.96 -22.25 20.63
C ILE A 71 -7.94 -21.16 21.10
N ALA A 72 -9.11 -21.03 20.47
CA ALA A 72 -10.12 -20.05 20.87
C ALA A 72 -10.65 -20.30 22.30
N VAL A 73 -10.87 -21.57 22.67
CA VAL A 73 -11.27 -21.96 24.04
C VAL A 73 -10.16 -21.69 25.05
N PHE A 74 -8.90 -21.97 24.70
CA PHE A 74 -7.74 -21.73 25.55
C PHE A 74 -7.55 -20.23 25.84
N LEU A 75 -7.72 -19.36 24.83
CA LEU A 75 -7.67 -17.91 25.00
C LEU A 75 -8.82 -17.37 25.87
N ARG A 76 -10.00 -17.98 25.80
CA ARG A 76 -11.14 -17.64 26.70
C ARG A 76 -10.85 -18.03 28.15
N PHE A 77 -10.22 -19.17 28.38
CA PHE A 77 -9.89 -19.65 29.74
C PHE A 77 -8.76 -18.84 30.41
N ASN A 78 -7.76 -18.39 29.64
CA ASN A 78 -6.65 -17.60 30.18
C ASN A 78 -6.99 -16.12 30.44
N LYS A 79 -8.22 -15.67 30.19
CA LYS A 79 -8.68 -14.29 30.49
C LYS A 79 -9.27 -14.11 31.89
N ASN A 80 -8.98 -15.00 32.84
CA ASN A 80 -9.38 -14.83 34.23
C ASN A 80 -8.17 -14.52 35.13
N THR A 81 -7.63 -13.32 35.00
CA THR A 81 -6.81 -12.67 36.03
C THR A 81 -7.23 -11.20 36.10
N ASP A 82 -8.31 -10.96 36.84
CA ASP A 82 -8.60 -9.64 37.39
C ASP A 82 -7.62 -9.40 38.55
N TYR A 83 -6.84 -8.31 38.47
CA TYR A 83 -6.27 -7.69 39.66
C TYR A 83 -6.60 -6.19 39.69
N THR A 84 -7.26 -5.89 40.79
CA THR A 84 -7.72 -4.67 41.45
C THR A 84 -6.80 -3.44 41.41
N ASP A 85 -7.45 -2.31 41.11
CA ASP A 85 -7.54 -1.02 41.83
C ASP A 85 -6.60 -0.68 43.03
N THR A 86 -6.44 0.64 43.23
CA THR A 86 -6.11 1.44 44.45
C THR A 86 -4.78 2.24 44.44
N ASN A 87 -4.83 3.57 44.24
CA ASN A 87 -4.74 4.59 45.33
C ASN A 87 -4.39 6.01 44.79
N PRO A 88 -5.15 7.06 45.15
CA PRO A 88 -4.82 8.47 44.91
C PRO A 88 -4.09 9.11 46.10
N GLU A 89 -3.15 10.03 45.87
CA GLU A 89 -2.78 11.08 46.86
C GLU A 89 -1.87 12.16 46.25
N GLN A 90 -2.42 13.37 46.13
CA GLN A 90 -1.77 14.71 46.18
C GLN A 90 -2.17 15.30 47.57
N PRO A 91 -1.57 16.37 48.16
CA PRO A 91 -0.59 17.38 47.70
C PRO A 91 0.46 17.68 48.85
N PRO A 92 1.07 18.89 49.14
CA PRO A 92 0.62 20.29 49.00
C PRO A 92 1.59 21.28 48.31
N ASN A 93 0.96 22.40 47.98
CA ASN A 93 1.41 23.69 47.46
C ASN A 93 2.04 24.57 48.56
N ILE A 94 3.14 25.29 48.26
CA ILE A 94 3.53 26.53 48.96
C ILE A 94 4.06 27.53 47.92
N SER A 95 3.44 28.71 47.90
CA SER A 95 3.71 29.86 47.02
C SER A 95 4.67 30.87 47.67
N GLU A 96 5.30 31.68 46.79
CA GLU A 96 5.84 33.06 46.99
C GLU A 96 7.17 33.14 47.78
N GLU A 97 8.22 33.84 47.32
CA GLU A 97 8.27 35.27 47.00
C GLU A 97 9.52 35.66 46.18
N HIS A 98 9.41 36.83 45.57
CA HIS A 98 10.22 37.52 44.55
C HIS A 98 11.57 38.09 45.04
N ASN A 99 12.63 38.07 44.21
CA ASN A 99 13.51 39.25 44.04
C ASN A 99 14.39 39.22 42.77
N GLN A 100 14.50 40.37 42.12
CA GLN A 100 15.25 40.66 40.90
C GLN A 100 16.58 41.33 41.24
N GLN A 101 17.68 41.04 40.52
CA GLN A 101 18.48 42.04 39.77
C GLN A 101 19.84 41.49 39.25
N ALA A 102 19.97 41.56 37.92
CA ALA A 102 21.04 42.15 37.11
C ALA A 102 22.54 41.87 37.35
N GLN A 103 23.14 41.24 36.32
CA GLN A 103 24.40 41.54 35.60
C GLN A 103 25.75 41.46 36.32
N VAL A 104 26.72 40.72 35.73
CA VAL A 104 27.99 41.22 35.12
C VAL A 104 28.69 40.07 34.36
N GLU A 105 29.37 40.48 33.28
CA GLU A 105 30.08 39.77 32.21
C GLU A 105 31.37 39.02 32.60
N GLU A 106 31.81 38.18 31.65
CA GLU A 106 33.19 37.72 31.32
C GLU A 106 34.03 37.00 32.40
N ASP A 107 34.35 35.72 32.16
CA ASP A 107 35.70 35.31 31.74
C ASP A 107 35.72 33.82 31.31
N VAL A 108 36.66 33.52 30.42
CA VAL A 108 36.87 32.30 29.64
C VAL A 108 37.68 31.30 30.46
N GLU A 109 37.22 30.05 30.60
CA GLU A 109 38.16 28.91 30.51
C GLU A 109 37.48 27.56 30.26
N SER A 110 38.01 26.90 29.24
CA SER A 110 37.94 25.49 28.85
C SER A 110 37.23 24.52 29.79
N VAL A 111 36.16 23.91 29.27
CA VAL A 111 35.84 22.52 29.57
C VAL A 111 35.65 21.78 28.25
N GLU A 112 36.68 21.03 27.84
CA GLU A 112 36.51 19.83 27.04
C GLU A 112 35.46 18.97 27.75
N ASN A 113 34.24 18.93 27.22
CA ASN A 113 33.29 17.90 27.59
C ASN A 113 32.63 17.38 26.34
N GLY A 114 32.78 16.07 26.16
CA GLY A 114 32.45 15.35 24.96
C GLY A 114 31.06 15.70 24.46
N PHE A 115 31.01 16.19 23.23
CA PHE A 115 29.82 16.12 22.41
C PHE A 115 29.58 14.64 22.10
N GLN A 116 29.07 13.89 23.09
CA GLN A 116 28.33 12.68 22.80
C GLN A 116 27.10 13.15 22.05
N SER A 117 27.20 13.09 20.71
CA SER A 117 26.07 13.10 19.82
C SER A 117 25.10 12.02 20.30
N GLN A 118 24.11 12.42 21.09
CA GLN A 118 22.85 11.72 21.17
C GLN A 118 22.26 11.86 19.78
N GLN A 119 22.63 10.91 18.92
CA GLN A 119 22.00 10.69 17.63
C GLN A 119 20.57 10.28 17.95
N GLU A 120 19.69 11.27 18.12
CA GLU A 120 18.26 11.07 18.10
C GLU A 120 17.96 10.24 16.85
N GLU A 121 17.32 9.10 17.06
CA GLU A 121 16.89 8.15 16.03
C GLU A 121 15.73 8.78 15.24
N ARG A 122 15.99 9.93 14.61
CA ARG A 122 14.99 10.69 13.84
C ARG A 122 14.70 9.89 12.58
N SER A 123 13.46 9.44 12.45
CA SER A 123 12.99 8.89 11.18
C SER A 123 12.87 10.02 10.16
N TYR A 124 13.33 9.78 8.95
CA TYR A 124 13.19 10.71 7.83
C TYR A 124 13.10 9.96 6.52
N VAL A 125 12.55 10.63 5.51
CA VAL A 125 12.32 10.11 4.17
C VAL A 125 13.17 10.89 3.19
N LYS A 126 13.93 10.20 2.35
CA LYS A 126 14.79 10.79 1.33
C LYS A 126 14.34 10.36 -0.06
N LEU A 127 14.06 11.32 -0.93
CA LEU A 127 13.85 11.05 -2.35
C LEU A 127 15.17 10.62 -3.00
N ILE A 128 15.19 9.42 -3.59
CA ILE A 128 16.37 8.87 -4.28
C ILE A 128 16.26 9.07 -5.78
N GLU A 129 15.07 8.81 -6.33
CA GLU A 129 14.84 8.88 -7.77
C GLU A 129 13.41 9.35 -8.04
N GLU A 130 13.27 10.28 -8.98
CA GLU A 130 11.97 10.66 -9.53
C GLU A 130 12.00 10.59 -11.06
N ARG A 131 11.14 9.74 -11.61
CA ARG A 131 10.85 9.59 -13.03
C ARG A 131 9.38 9.90 -13.30
N GLU A 132 9.00 10.00 -14.57
CA GLU A 132 7.61 10.29 -14.97
C GLU A 132 6.61 9.31 -14.34
N SER A 133 6.92 8.01 -14.36
CA SER A 133 6.04 6.94 -13.86
C SER A 133 6.42 6.37 -12.50
N ASP A 134 7.62 6.64 -11.99
CA ASP A 134 8.18 5.93 -10.84
C ASP A 134 8.86 6.91 -9.89
N THR A 135 8.62 6.77 -8.59
CA THR A 135 9.30 7.54 -7.53
C THR A 135 9.82 6.58 -6.47
N VAL A 136 11.08 6.75 -6.08
CA VAL A 136 11.75 5.89 -5.11
C VAL A 136 12.20 6.73 -3.93
N TYR A 137 11.78 6.30 -2.74
CA TYR A 137 12.16 6.89 -1.47
C TYR A 137 12.95 5.89 -0.63
N GLU A 138 13.97 6.40 0.05
CA GLU A 138 14.67 5.73 1.14
C GLU A 138 14.09 6.22 2.46
N VAL A 139 13.66 5.30 3.32
CA VAL A 139 13.08 5.61 4.63
C VAL A 139 14.08 5.16 5.69
N VAL A 140 14.55 6.10 6.51
CA VAL A 140 15.36 5.78 7.69
C VAL A 140 14.43 5.68 8.89
N GLY A 141 14.44 4.55 9.58
CA GLY A 141 13.56 4.29 10.71
C GLY A 141 13.46 2.81 11.03
N LYS A 142 12.62 2.47 12.02
CA LYS A 142 12.38 1.08 12.43
C LYS A 142 11.59 0.30 11.38
N ASP A 143 10.56 0.92 10.82
CA ASP A 143 9.67 0.39 9.81
C ASP A 143 9.09 1.53 8.96
N ILE A 144 8.29 1.16 7.95
CA ILE A 144 7.60 2.10 7.06
C ILE A 144 6.13 2.12 7.49
N ASP A 145 5.64 3.25 8.00
CA ASP A 145 4.23 3.53 8.27
C ASP A 145 3.75 4.62 7.30
N LEU A 146 2.86 4.25 6.39
CA LEU A 146 2.33 5.13 5.36
C LEU A 146 0.85 5.37 5.60
N GLU A 147 0.47 6.64 5.69
CA GLU A 147 -0.92 7.08 5.63
C GLU A 147 -1.23 7.63 4.23
N PHE A 148 -2.23 7.03 3.60
CA PHE A 148 -2.73 7.41 2.29
C PHE A 148 -4.09 8.05 2.43
N LYS A 149 -4.30 9.24 1.88
CA LYS A 149 -5.59 9.95 1.96
C LYS A 149 -6.04 10.48 0.61
N VAL A 150 -7.29 10.23 0.25
CA VAL A 150 -7.91 10.77 -0.96
C VAL A 150 -8.53 12.14 -0.67
N ILE A 151 -8.06 13.18 -1.35
CA ILE A 151 -8.42 14.58 -1.06
C ILE A 151 -9.59 15.11 -1.90
N SER A 152 -9.75 14.69 -3.17
CA SER A 152 -10.69 15.36 -4.08
C SER A 152 -11.55 14.47 -4.97
N ASP A 153 -11.02 13.40 -5.58
CA ASP A 153 -11.77 12.49 -6.47
C ASP A 153 -11.35 11.03 -6.23
N ARG A 154 -12.08 10.08 -6.80
CA ARG A 154 -11.78 8.65 -6.69
C ARG A 154 -10.38 8.30 -7.20
N CYS A 155 -9.71 7.40 -6.50
CA CYS A 155 -8.40 6.89 -6.87
C CYS A 155 -8.36 5.37 -6.72
N TRP A 156 -7.98 4.68 -7.79
CA TRP A 156 -7.59 3.27 -7.67
C TRP A 156 -6.18 3.18 -7.10
N ILE A 157 -5.95 2.25 -6.17
CA ILE A 157 -4.63 1.96 -5.61
C ILE A 157 -4.39 0.44 -5.56
N SER A 158 -3.13 0.06 -5.68
CA SER A 158 -2.64 -1.29 -5.36
C SER A 158 -1.41 -1.16 -4.48
N VAL A 159 -1.39 -1.87 -3.35
CA VAL A 159 -0.37 -1.79 -2.32
C VAL A 159 0.18 -3.17 -2.02
N LYS A 160 1.51 -3.27 -2.00
CA LYS A 160 2.24 -4.47 -1.59
C LYS A 160 3.25 -4.15 -0.51
N SER A 161 3.16 -4.81 0.63
CA SER A 161 4.11 -4.70 1.74
C SER A 161 4.97 -5.95 1.78
N ASP A 162 6.29 -5.79 1.85
CA ASP A 162 7.25 -6.89 1.98
C ASP A 162 7.02 -8.03 0.95
N ASN A 163 6.68 -7.65 -0.29
CA ASN A 163 6.33 -8.53 -1.42
C ASN A 163 5.00 -9.31 -1.32
N SER A 164 4.18 -9.08 -0.29
CA SER A 164 2.81 -9.59 -0.20
C SER A 164 1.81 -8.54 -0.69
N GLN A 165 0.70 -8.97 -1.32
CA GLN A 165 -0.38 -8.05 -1.66
C GLN A 165 -1.18 -7.69 -0.41
N ASP A 166 -1.24 -6.41 -0.08
CA ASP A 166 -1.95 -5.90 1.09
C ASP A 166 -3.34 -5.38 0.74
N TYR A 167 -3.43 -4.62 -0.35
CA TYR A 167 -4.68 -3.99 -0.76
C TYR A 167 -4.72 -3.71 -2.25
N GLU A 168 -5.90 -3.84 -2.85
CA GLU A 168 -6.18 -3.35 -4.19
C GLU A 168 -7.65 -2.91 -4.28
N GLY A 169 -7.90 -1.71 -4.79
CA GLY A 169 -9.26 -1.21 -4.87
C GLY A 169 -9.36 0.28 -5.18
N ILE A 170 -10.60 0.77 -5.23
CA ILE A 170 -10.92 2.17 -5.42
C ILE A 170 -11.21 2.78 -4.05
N LEU A 171 -10.52 3.89 -3.75
CA LEU A 171 -10.83 4.76 -2.63
C LEU A 171 -11.55 6.01 -3.15
N VAL A 172 -12.49 6.52 -2.37
CA VAL A 172 -13.24 7.74 -2.70
C VAL A 172 -12.80 8.93 -1.85
N LYS A 173 -13.22 10.13 -2.23
CA LYS A 173 -12.88 11.38 -1.53
C LYS A 173 -13.14 11.28 -0.02
N GLY A 174 -12.14 11.65 0.76
CA GLY A 174 -12.19 11.66 2.22
C GLY A 174 -11.77 10.34 2.87
N GLU A 175 -11.69 9.24 2.11
CA GLU A 175 -11.17 7.99 2.64
C GLU A 175 -9.66 8.06 2.87
N SER A 176 -9.22 7.44 3.96
CA SER A 176 -7.81 7.20 4.23
C SER A 176 -7.56 5.74 4.59
N ARG A 177 -6.34 5.28 4.33
CA ARG A 177 -5.85 3.96 4.72
C ARG A 177 -4.42 4.07 5.22
N LYS A 178 -4.08 3.21 6.17
CA LYS A 178 -2.71 3.08 6.68
C LYS A 178 -2.15 1.74 6.24
N PHE A 179 -0.88 1.76 5.86
CA PHE A 179 -0.12 0.58 5.41
C PHE A 179 1.20 0.54 6.15
N ARG A 180 1.64 -0.65 6.56
CA ARG A 180 2.87 -0.83 7.31
C ARG A 180 3.71 -1.92 6.65
N ALA A 181 5.01 -1.67 6.47
CA ALA A 181 5.96 -2.62 5.92
C ALA A 181 7.27 -2.61 6.71
N ASN A 182 7.95 -3.75 6.78
CA ASN A 182 9.21 -3.88 7.49
C ASN A 182 10.41 -3.53 6.63
N GLU A 183 10.37 -3.76 5.32
CA GLU A 183 11.53 -3.55 4.44
C GLU A 183 11.15 -2.73 3.23
N VAL A 184 10.05 -3.07 2.56
CA VAL A 184 9.68 -2.42 1.31
C VAL A 184 8.17 -2.28 1.17
N LEU A 185 7.74 -1.10 0.72
CA LEU A 185 6.35 -0.81 0.41
C LEU A 185 6.25 -0.33 -1.04
N TYR A 186 5.49 -1.06 -1.85
CA TYR A 186 5.18 -0.71 -3.23
C TYR A 186 3.75 -0.23 -3.33
N ILE A 187 3.54 0.95 -3.92
CA ILE A 187 2.22 1.52 -4.14
C ILE A 187 2.10 1.94 -5.59
N ARG A 188 1.05 1.47 -6.25
CA ARG A 188 0.64 2.01 -7.55
C ARG A 188 -0.61 2.86 -7.36
N ILE A 189 -0.54 4.11 -7.79
CA ILE A 189 -1.61 5.09 -7.67
C ILE A 189 -2.16 5.39 -9.06
N GLY A 190 -3.46 5.20 -9.26
CA GLY A 190 -4.12 5.45 -10.55
C GLY A 190 -4.31 6.94 -10.85
N ASN A 191 -4.67 7.74 -9.85
CA ASN A 191 -4.87 9.18 -9.97
C ASN A 191 -4.06 9.91 -8.88
N PRO A 192 -2.77 10.23 -9.12
CA PRO A 192 -1.90 10.80 -8.08
C PRO A 192 -2.28 12.22 -7.63
N LYS A 193 -2.89 13.06 -8.49
CA LYS A 193 -3.21 14.46 -8.15
C LYS A 193 -4.29 14.62 -7.08
N VAL A 194 -4.98 13.54 -6.73
CA VAL A 194 -6.14 13.57 -5.84
C VAL A 194 -5.87 12.88 -4.51
N VAL A 195 -4.60 12.61 -4.20
CA VAL A 195 -4.20 11.89 -2.99
C VAL A 195 -3.03 12.60 -2.31
N SER A 196 -2.96 12.48 -0.98
CA SER A 196 -1.85 12.93 -0.15
C SER A 196 -1.24 11.73 0.56
N ILE A 197 0.09 11.74 0.68
CA ILE A 197 0.87 10.66 1.24
C ILE A 197 1.70 11.20 2.41
N VAL A 198 1.58 10.56 3.56
CA VAL A 198 2.41 10.83 4.73
C VAL A 198 3.14 9.53 5.09
N VAL A 199 4.45 9.59 5.32
CA VAL A 199 5.28 8.43 5.68
C VAL A 199 6.09 8.75 6.92
N ASN A 200 5.95 7.94 7.97
CA ASN A 200 6.65 8.13 9.25
C ASN A 200 6.55 9.59 9.75
N GLU A 201 5.33 10.14 9.72
CA GLU A 201 5.01 11.53 10.11
C GLU A 201 5.53 12.62 9.15
N GLU A 202 6.29 12.26 8.12
CA GLU A 202 6.74 13.18 7.06
C GLU A 202 5.70 13.29 5.95
N ASP A 203 5.18 14.49 5.73
CA ASP A 203 4.22 14.79 4.67
C ASP A 203 4.95 14.96 3.32
N LEU A 204 4.73 14.00 2.42
CA LEU A 204 5.28 14.03 1.06
C LEU A 204 4.37 14.81 0.09
N GLY A 205 3.23 15.28 0.58
CA GLY A 205 2.28 16.10 -0.15
C GLY A 205 1.47 15.33 -1.19
N VAL A 206 1.04 16.06 -2.22
CA VAL A 206 0.26 15.53 -3.34
C VAL A 206 1.21 15.19 -4.49
N PRO A 207 1.27 13.91 -4.91
CA PRO A 207 2.14 13.57 -6.02
C PRO A 207 1.70 14.23 -7.33
N GLY A 208 2.67 14.72 -8.10
CA GLY A 208 2.43 15.33 -9.40
C GLY A 208 2.11 14.31 -10.51
N GLY A 209 1.80 14.85 -11.71
CA GLY A 209 1.57 14.07 -12.94
C GLY A 209 0.11 13.66 -13.17
N ASP A 210 -0.30 13.49 -14.44
CA ASP A 210 -1.69 13.14 -14.85
C ASP A 210 -1.90 11.65 -15.11
N LYS A 211 -0.83 10.85 -14.98
CA LYS A 211 -0.83 9.42 -15.29
C LYS A 211 -0.70 8.60 -14.02
N PRO A 212 -1.07 7.32 -14.03
CA PRO A 212 -0.76 6.42 -12.93
C PRO A 212 0.75 6.37 -12.64
N ARG A 213 1.12 6.36 -11.36
CA ARG A 213 2.52 6.34 -10.91
C ARG A 213 2.76 5.25 -9.87
N ASN A 214 3.98 4.73 -9.85
CA ASN A 214 4.48 3.81 -8.84
C ASN A 214 5.33 4.56 -7.83
N PHE A 215 5.18 4.20 -6.57
CA PHE A 215 5.93 4.70 -5.43
C PHE A 215 6.55 3.51 -4.74
N THR A 216 7.86 3.54 -4.53
CA THR A 216 8.58 2.51 -3.81
C THR A 216 9.26 3.15 -2.62
N PHE A 217 8.94 2.66 -1.43
CA PHE A 217 9.59 3.06 -0.18
C PHE A 217 10.46 1.89 0.27
N GLN A 218 11.76 2.12 0.43
CA GLN A 218 12.71 1.12 0.88
C GLN A 218 13.28 1.55 2.21
N ARG A 219 13.19 0.69 3.22
CA ARG A 219 13.79 0.99 4.51
C ARG A 219 15.30 0.81 4.42
N ARG A 220 16.03 1.82 4.88
CA ARG A 220 17.47 1.73 5.09
C ARG A 220 17.74 1.05 6.42
N ILE A 221 18.58 0.02 6.38
CA ILE A 221 19.09 -0.71 7.56
C ILE A 221 20.35 -0.01 8.08
#